data_AF-A0A1H0LUW9-F1
#
_entry.id   AF-A0A1H0LUW9-F1
#
_cell.length_a   1.000
_cell.length_b   1.000
_cell.length_c   1.000
_cell.angle_alpha   90.00
_cell.angle_beta   90.00
_cell.angle_gamma   90.00
#
_symmetry.space_group_name_H-M   'P 1'
#
loop_
_entity.id
_entity.type
_entity.pdbx_description
1 polymer ?
#
loop_
_entity_poly.entity_id
_entity_poly.type
_entity_poly.pdbx_seq_one_letter_code
_entity_poly.pdbx_strand_id
1 'polypeptide(L)'
;MTTETKGGGIARQAAMLCEEPAFRLYLDHRRRQRLSLTRQQLPDGTHTGEDAADAIRQACGVNSRAQLDHLPEAASMFGRIVRDFHRWRGRVGQ
;
A
#
# COMPACT_ATOMS: atom_id res chain seq x y z
N MET A 1 24.50 -5.69 -24.37
CA MET A 1 23.05 -5.41 -24.29
C MET A 1 22.69 -5.41 -22.81
N THR A 2 22.91 -4.30 -22.12
CA THR A 2 22.72 -4.20 -20.67
C THR A 2 21.30 -3.71 -20.41
N THR A 3 20.40 -4.60 -20.03
CA THR A 3 19.03 -4.28 -19.63
C THR A 3 19.07 -3.49 -18.33
N GLU A 4 19.06 -2.18 -18.46
CA GLU A 4 18.89 -1.19 -17.41
C GLU A 4 17.58 -1.50 -16.66
N THR A 5 17.70 -2.02 -15.44
CA THR A 5 16.61 -2.40 -14.54
C THR A 5 15.84 -1.16 -14.08
N LYS A 6 15.07 -0.55 -14.98
CA LYS A 6 14.07 0.46 -14.60
C LYS A 6 12.99 -0.29 -13.83
N GLY A 7 13.00 -0.20 -12.51
CA GLY A 7 11.95 -0.77 -11.67
C GLY A 7 10.59 -0.40 -12.26
N GLY A 8 9.86 -1.39 -12.75
CA GLY A 8 8.77 -1.17 -13.69
C GLY A 8 7.57 -0.45 -13.08
N GLY A 9 6.54 -0.26 -13.91
CA GLY A 9 5.41 0.63 -13.63
C GLY A 9 4.75 0.40 -12.28
N ILE A 10 4.76 -0.84 -11.78
CA ILE A 10 4.16 -1.22 -10.50
C ILE A 10 4.93 -0.65 -9.31
N ALA A 11 6.26 -0.72 -9.32
CA ALA A 11 7.09 -0.19 -8.23
C ALA A 11 6.93 1.33 -8.09
N ARG A 12 6.81 2.04 -9.22
CA ARG A 12 6.53 3.48 -9.26
C ARG A 12 5.11 3.79 -8.80
N GLN A 13 4.13 3.01 -9.25
CA GLN A 13 2.74 3.16 -8.83
C GLN A 13 2.57 2.94 -7.32
N ALA A 14 3.23 1.92 -6.75
CA ALA A 14 3.24 1.69 -5.32
C ALA A 14 3.84 2.87 -4.54
N ALA A 15 4.93 3.46 -5.04
CA ALA A 15 5.51 4.66 -4.43
C ALA A 15 4.54 5.83 -4.41
N MET A 16 3.92 6.16 -5.55
CA MET A 16 2.93 7.23 -5.65
C MET A 16 1.73 6.98 -4.73
N LEU A 17 1.26 5.73 -4.64
CA LEU A 17 0.15 5.35 -3.76
C LEU A 17 0.50 5.51 -2.27
N CYS A 18 1.74 5.22 -1.86
CA CYS A 18 2.20 5.47 -0.49
C CYS A 18 2.25 6.95 -0.12
N GLU A 19 2.45 7.81 -1.12
CA GLU A 19 2.45 9.26 -0.93
C GLU A 19 1.03 9.83 -0.80
N GLU A 20 0.02 9.12 -1.29
CA GLU A 20 -1.38 9.52 -1.25
C GLU A 20 -1.94 9.51 0.19
N PRO A 21 -2.40 10.65 0.75
CA PRO A 21 -2.97 10.71 2.10
C PRO A 21 -4.20 9.80 2.27
N ALA A 22 -5.03 9.66 1.23
CA ALA A 22 -6.20 8.78 1.28
C ALA A 22 -5.80 7.31 1.49
N PHE A 23 -4.68 6.87 0.92
CA PHE A 23 -4.20 5.50 1.10
C PHE A 23 -3.67 5.28 2.52
N ARG A 24 -3.00 6.28 3.11
CA ARG A 24 -2.56 6.24 4.51
C ARG A 24 -3.74 6.10 5.47
N LEU A 25 -4.84 6.82 5.22
CA LEU A 25 -6.09 6.68 5.98
C LEU A 25 -6.72 5.29 5.86
N TYR A 26 -6.70 4.70 4.66
CA TYR A 26 -7.17 3.32 4.46
C TYR A 26 -6.37 2.32 5.29
N LEU A 27 -5.03 2.45 5.30
CA LEU A 27 -4.17 1.58 6.08
C LEU A 27 -4.42 1.72 7.58
N ASP A 28 -4.58 2.96 8.06
CA ASP A 28 -4.93 3.25 9.44
C ASP A 28 -6.25 2.58 9.84
N HIS A 29 -7.28 2.74 9.01
CA HIS A 29 -8.59 2.11 9.23
C HIS A 29 -8.49 0.59 9.27
N ARG A 30 -7.73 -0.01 8.35
CA ARG A 30 -7.50 -1.46 8.32
C ARG A 30 -6.71 -1.95 9.53
N ARG A 31 -5.69 -1.21 9.97
CA ARG A 31 -4.88 -1.55 11.15
C ARG A 31 -5.70 -1.45 12.43
N ARG A 32 -6.54 -0.42 12.57
CA ARG A 32 -7.52 -0.28 13.66
C ARG A 32 -8.48 -1.45 13.73
N GLN A 33 -9.07 -1.84 12.59
CA GLN A 33 -9.97 -2.99 12.55
C GLN A 33 -9.25 -4.30 12.94
N ARG A 34 -8.01 -4.49 12.47
CA ARG A 34 -7.25 -5.71 12.76
C ARG A 34 -6.82 -5.81 14.23
N LEU A 35 -6.47 -4.69 14.85
CA LEU A 35 -6.00 -4.63 16.24
C LEU A 35 -7.12 -4.27 17.23
N SER A 36 -8.37 -4.14 16.76
CA SER A 36 -9.52 -3.63 17.53
C SER A 36 -9.20 -2.34 18.31
N LEU A 37 -8.44 -1.44 17.68
CA LEU A 37 -8.02 -0.16 18.29
C LEU A 37 -9.04 0.94 17.99
N THR A 38 -9.18 1.85 18.95
CA THR A 38 -10.01 3.06 18.78
C THR A 38 -9.24 4.19 18.10
N ARG A 39 -9.96 5.19 17.57
CA ARG A 39 -9.36 6.40 16.97
C ARG A 39 -8.38 7.13 17.90
N GLN A 40 -8.55 6.97 19.21
CA GLN A 40 -7.71 7.58 20.23
C GLN A 40 -6.38 6.83 20.41
N GLN A 41 -6.31 5.55 20.06
CA GLN A 41 -5.09 4.73 20.17
C GLN A 41 -4.25 4.74 18.89
N LEU A 42 -4.88 4.85 17.73
CA LEU A 42 -4.22 5.05 16.45
C LEU A 42 -4.90 6.22 15.79
N PRO A 43 -4.37 7.46 15.84
CA PRO A 43 -5.00 8.60 15.18
C PRO A 43 -4.77 8.59 13.67
N ASP A 44 -5.75 9.10 12.92
CA ASP A 44 -5.70 9.18 11.46
C ASP A 44 -4.52 10.06 11.03
N GLY A 45 -3.62 9.50 10.21
CA GLY A 45 -2.42 10.20 9.74
C GLY A 45 -1.13 9.88 10.51
N THR A 46 -1.15 8.90 11.43
CA THR A 46 0.08 8.37 12.06
C THR A 46 0.99 7.66 11.05
N HIS A 47 0.42 7.18 9.94
CA HIS A 47 1.14 6.48 8.89
C HIS A 47 1.87 7.44 7.94
N THR A 48 3.19 7.28 7.84
CA THR A 48 4.00 7.95 6.81
C THR A 48 4.00 7.16 5.50
N GLY A 49 4.53 7.75 4.43
CA GLY A 49 4.73 7.03 3.17
C GLY A 49 5.64 5.80 3.32
N GLU A 50 6.57 5.82 4.29
CA GLU A 50 7.43 4.68 4.59
C GLU A 50 6.66 3.53 5.24
N ASP A 51 5.80 3.80 6.23
CA ASP A 51 4.95 2.75 6.82
C ASP A 51 3.95 2.21 5.77
N ALA A 52 3.42 3.06 4.90
CA ALA A 52 2.58 2.60 3.78
C ALA A 52 3.34 1.65 2.84
N ALA A 53 4.61 1.95 2.56
CA ALA A 53 5.46 1.08 1.73
C ALA A 53 5.76 -0.24 2.44
N ASP A 54 6.01 -0.20 3.75
CA ASP A 54 6.23 -1.38 4.57
C ASP A 54 4.97 -2.26 4.65
N ALA A 55 3.79 -1.67 4.80
CA ALA A 55 2.53 -2.38 4.78
C ALA A 55 2.29 -3.11 3.45
N ILE A 56 2.62 -2.48 2.32
CA ILE A 56 2.53 -3.12 0.99
C ILE A 56 3.55 -4.26 0.89
N ARG A 57 4.79 -4.05 1.35
CA ARG A 57 5.85 -5.06 1.38
C ARG A 57 5.43 -6.30 2.17
N GLN A 58 4.97 -6.10 3.40
CA GLN A 58 4.46 -7.16 4.26
C GLN A 58 3.25 -7.87 3.64
N ALA A 59 2.30 -7.13 3.06
CA ALA A 59 1.11 -7.71 2.44
C ALA A 59 1.42 -8.51 1.17
N CYS A 60 2.40 -8.06 0.37
CA CYS A 60 2.82 -8.73 -0.86
C CYS A 60 3.91 -9.78 -0.63
N GLY A 61 4.45 -9.92 0.59
CA GLY A 61 5.54 -10.85 0.91
C GLY A 61 6.88 -10.48 0.26
N VAL A 62 7.12 -9.18 0.01
CA VAL A 62 8.35 -8.69 -0.64
C VAL A 62 9.16 -7.81 0.29
N ASN A 63 10.47 -7.85 0.19
CA ASN A 63 11.36 -6.99 0.97
C ASN A 63 11.57 -5.63 0.31
N SER A 64 11.36 -5.54 -1.00
CA SER A 64 11.58 -4.32 -1.79
C SER A 64 10.50 -4.09 -2.84
N ARG A 65 10.12 -2.82 -3.04
CA ARG A 65 9.12 -2.41 -4.05
C ARG A 65 9.53 -2.78 -5.48
N ALA A 66 10.82 -2.89 -5.76
CA ALA A 66 11.32 -3.34 -7.06
C ALA A 66 10.90 -4.80 -7.35
N GLN A 67 10.77 -5.63 -6.31
CA GLN A 67 10.34 -7.02 -6.47
C GLN A 67 8.86 -7.13 -6.89
N LEU A 68 8.04 -6.10 -6.71
CA LEU A 68 6.66 -6.07 -7.20
C LEU A 68 6.59 -6.23 -8.72
N ASP A 69 7.62 -5.76 -9.44
CA ASP A 69 7.68 -5.84 -10.90
C ASP A 69 8.22 -7.19 -11.38
N HIS A 70 9.01 -7.87 -10.56
CA HIS A 70 9.61 -9.17 -10.88
C HIS A 70 8.74 -10.34 -10.45
N LEU A 71 7.91 -10.17 -9.42
CA LEU A 71 7.11 -11.24 -8.82
C LEU A 71 5.64 -11.06 -9.22
N PRO A 72 5.10 -11.93 -10.10
CA PRO A 72 3.71 -11.82 -10.56
C PRO A 72 2.70 -12.03 -9.42
N GLU A 73 3.06 -12.79 -8.39
CA GLU A 73 2.26 -12.98 -7.18
C GLU A 73 2.15 -11.68 -6.37
N ALA A 74 3.27 -10.97 -6.22
CA ALA A 74 3.32 -9.69 -5.52
C ALA A 74 2.55 -8.61 -6.30
N ALA A 75 2.69 -8.57 -7.64
CA ALA A 75 1.90 -7.72 -8.52
C ALA A 75 0.39 -7.98 -8.38
N SER A 76 -0.01 -9.25 -8.36
CA SER A 76 -1.41 -9.65 -8.18
C SER A 76 -1.95 -9.22 -6.82
N MET A 77 -1.16 -9.40 -5.76
CA MET A 77 -1.53 -8.98 -4.41
C MET A 77 -1.64 -7.46 -4.29
N PHE A 78 -0.68 -6.72 -4.87
CA PHE A 78 -0.76 -5.26 -4.95
C PHE A 78 -2.01 -4.79 -5.70
N GLY A 79 -2.34 -5.43 -6.82
CA GLY A 79 -3.59 -5.16 -7.55
C GLY A 79 -4.85 -5.39 -6.69
N ARG A 80 -4.87 -6.40 -5.83
CA ARG A 80 -5.96 -6.63 -4.87
C ARG A 80 -6.05 -5.50 -3.84
N ILE A 81 -4.91 -5.06 -3.29
CA ILE A 81 -4.85 -3.95 -2.33
C ILE A 81 -5.39 -2.67 -2.97
N VAL A 82 -4.97 -2.35 -4.19
CA VAL A 82 -5.44 -1.17 -4.93
C VAL A 82 -6.96 -1.24 -5.15
N ARG A 83 -7.50 -2.39 -5.58
CA ARG A 83 -8.95 -2.56 -5.75
C ARG A 83 -9.72 -2.37 -4.44
N ASP A 84 -9.21 -2.91 -3.34
CA ASP A 84 -9.83 -2.76 -2.03
C ASP A 84 -9.78 -1.32 -1.53
N PHE A 85 -8.64 -0.63 -1.72
CA PHE A 85 -8.50 0.79 -1.45
C PHE A 85 -9.51 1.62 -2.25
N HIS A 86 -9.64 1.40 -3.56
CA HIS A 86 -10.62 2.11 -4.38
C HIS A 86 -12.05 1.87 -3.88
N ARG A 87 -12.37 0.63 -3.48
CA ARG A 87 -13.68 0.27 -2.93
C ARG A 87 -13.94 0.93 -1.58
N TRP A 88 -12.93 1.00 -0.70
CA TRP A 88 -13.02 1.69 0.58
C TRP A 88 -13.16 3.20 0.37
N ARG A 89 -12.38 3.78 -0.54
CA ARG A 89 -12.46 5.21 -0.88
C ARG A 89 -13.84 5.59 -1.40
N GLY A 90 -14.49 4.73 -2.18
CA GLY A 90 -15.88 4.95 -2.60
C GLY A 90 -16.91 4.89 -1.47
N ARG A 91 -16.58 4.29 -0.32
CA ARG A 91 -17.45 4.27 0.89
C ARG A 91 -17.17 5.43 1.84
N VAL A 92 -15.92 5.90 1.91
CA VAL A 92 -15.50 7.00 2.80
C VAL A 92 -15.65 8.37 2.12
N GLY A 93 -15.68 8.41 0.79
CA GLY A 93 -15.82 9.61 -0.02
C GLY A 93 -17.26 10.00 -0.39
N GLN A 94 -18.25 9.73 0.46
CA GLN A 94 -19.59 10.31 0.36
C GLN A 94 -20.00 10.88 1.72
#